data_AF-A0A8C3HC92-F1
#
_entry.id   AF-A0A8C3HC92-F1
#
_cell.length_a   1.000
_cell.length_b   1.000
_cell.length_c   1.000
_cell.angle_alpha   90.00
_cell.angle_beta   90.00
_cell.angle_gamma   90.00
#
_symmetry.space_group_name_H-M   'P 1'
#
loop_
_entity.id
_entity.type
_entity.pdbx_description
1 polymer ?
#
loop_
_entity_poly.entity_id
_entity_poly.type
_entity_poly.pdbx_seq_one_letter_code
_entity_poly.pdbx_strand_id
1 'polypeptide(L)'
;MSHSPFLYCACWDPWNVRGKKLIKTMPGLPNQKARDPFNGFRVPDTRFPELNIFSFGPQASGEFIEISPGYTLTRSKEHLSVTLGEEFFEKKNATEEPMVSHFREDVITDLEEQIAELTDMMEQLRRDHQASLCSVDLCIDVLVRWSHRELQEAHCAELQALQVQYKKELRTERASAQEKMGMDSLIPVVFMDSVSDEMEEKWLRRQAEWKKSERTEREKALLQQKQELMKKFELEREQLKKSSQSGNSMMNKHSQQEREVASPEGSIKLHVEVLQFP
;
A
#
# COMPACT_ATOMS: atom_id res chain seq x y z
N MET A 1 -27.27 4.46 16.55
CA MET A 1 -26.43 3.83 15.51
C MET A 1 -25.99 4.94 14.59
N SER A 2 -24.74 5.36 14.70
CA SER A 2 -24.17 6.56 14.07
C SER A 2 -23.85 6.29 12.61
N HIS A 3 -24.47 7.04 11.71
CA HIS A 3 -24.11 7.09 10.30
C HIS A 3 -22.81 7.87 10.13
N SER A 4 -21.77 7.21 9.62
CA SER A 4 -20.53 7.86 9.19
C SER A 4 -20.76 8.61 7.87
N PRO A 5 -20.37 9.89 7.75
CA PRO A 5 -20.39 10.57 6.47
C PRO A 5 -19.12 10.19 5.71
N PHE A 6 -19.27 9.36 4.67
CA PHE A 6 -18.24 9.20 3.65
C PHE A 6 -18.00 10.56 2.99
N LEU A 7 -16.85 11.17 3.25
CA LEU A 7 -16.40 12.38 2.55
C LEU A 7 -15.99 11.99 1.13
N TYR A 8 -16.90 12.18 0.19
CA TYR A 8 -16.62 12.04 -1.24
C TYR A 8 -15.99 13.35 -1.75
N CYS A 9 -14.75 13.31 -2.26
CA CYS A 9 -14.18 14.47 -2.97
C CYS A 9 -14.89 14.61 -4.32
N ALA A 10 -15.49 15.76 -4.59
CA ALA A 10 -16.09 16.08 -5.89
C ALA A 10 -15.07 16.24 -7.05
N CYS A 11 -13.79 15.93 -6.80
CA CYS A 11 -12.69 16.12 -7.72
C CYS A 11 -12.34 14.87 -8.56
N TRP A 12 -12.98 13.73 -8.30
CA TRP A 12 -12.71 12.49 -9.02
C TRP A 12 -14.00 11.73 -9.32
N ASP A 13 -14.52 11.94 -10.53
CA ASP A 13 -15.47 11.04 -11.17
C ASP A 13 -14.80 10.49 -12.46
N PRO A 14 -14.44 9.19 -12.52
CA PRO A 14 -13.71 8.61 -13.66
C PRO A 14 -14.49 8.59 -14.98
N TRP A 15 -15.77 8.98 -14.98
CA TRP A 15 -16.65 8.79 -16.14
C TRP A 15 -17.20 10.08 -16.77
N ASN A 16 -16.81 11.26 -16.28
CA ASN A 16 -17.43 12.51 -16.73
C ASN A 16 -16.52 13.39 -17.59
N VAL A 17 -15.97 12.83 -18.67
CA VAL A 17 -15.29 13.59 -19.73
C VAL A 17 -16.22 13.79 -20.92
N ARG A 18 -17.25 14.63 -20.77
CA ARG A 18 -17.85 15.37 -21.88
C ARG A 18 -18.76 16.49 -21.40
N GLY A 19 -18.25 17.72 -21.47
CA GLY A 19 -19.02 18.91 -21.16
C GLY A 19 -20.25 19.06 -22.07
N LYS A 20 -21.44 19.17 -21.46
CA LYS A 20 -22.63 19.77 -22.07
C LYS A 20 -23.39 20.55 -21.00
N LYS A 21 -23.66 21.83 -21.30
CA LYS A 21 -24.47 22.76 -20.49
C LYS A 21 -25.86 22.16 -20.25
N LEU A 22 -26.31 22.14 -19.00
CA LEU A 22 -27.66 21.72 -18.63
C LEU A 22 -28.66 22.86 -18.82
N ILE A 23 -29.60 22.65 -19.74
CA ILE A 23 -30.84 23.41 -19.89
C ILE A 23 -31.82 22.89 -18.82
N LYS A 24 -32.52 23.84 -18.17
CA LYS A 24 -33.43 23.61 -17.06
C LYS A 24 -34.81 23.14 -17.59
N THR A 25 -35.29 21.98 -17.16
CA THR A 25 -36.69 21.55 -17.37
C THR A 25 -37.29 20.94 -16.09
N MET A 26 -38.52 21.37 -15.80
CA MET A 26 -39.32 21.10 -14.59
C MET A 26 -39.88 19.66 -14.52
N PRO A 27 -40.34 19.19 -13.34
CA PRO A 27 -40.66 17.77 -13.09
C PRO A 27 -42.09 17.38 -13.49
N GLY A 28 -42.26 16.16 -14.05
CA GLY A 28 -43.57 15.58 -14.35
C GLY A 28 -43.54 14.09 -14.73
N LEU A 29 -44.14 13.28 -13.85
CA LEU A 29 -44.77 11.93 -13.97
C LEU A 29 -44.02 10.70 -14.57
N PRO A 30 -44.31 9.47 -14.04
CA PRO A 30 -43.72 8.22 -14.49
C PRO A 30 -44.62 7.44 -15.46
N ASN A 31 -44.07 7.03 -16.61
CA ASN A 31 -44.38 5.78 -17.33
C ASN A 31 -43.70 5.77 -18.71
N GLN A 32 -42.91 4.73 -19.02
CA GLN A 32 -43.10 3.85 -20.20
C GLN A 32 -41.89 2.90 -20.43
N LYS A 33 -42.20 1.76 -21.04
CA LYS A 33 -41.41 0.54 -21.25
C LYS A 33 -40.29 0.63 -22.31
N ALA A 34 -39.25 -0.17 -22.05
CA ALA A 34 -38.48 -1.09 -22.92
C ALA A 34 -37.80 -0.63 -24.23
N ARG A 35 -36.50 -0.97 -24.35
CA ARG A 35 -35.93 -1.78 -25.45
C ARG A 35 -34.47 -2.19 -25.19
N ASP A 36 -34.19 -3.49 -25.31
CA ASP A 36 -32.86 -4.09 -25.49
C ASP A 36 -32.25 -3.72 -26.86
N PRO A 37 -30.93 -3.86 -27.04
CA PRO A 37 -30.47 -4.98 -27.88
C PRO A 37 -29.17 -5.71 -27.44
N PHE A 38 -29.29 -7.03 -27.59
CA PHE A 38 -28.35 -8.14 -27.85
C PHE A 38 -26.91 -7.93 -28.40
N ASN A 39 -26.08 -8.95 -28.07
CA ASN A 39 -24.85 -9.52 -28.68
C ASN A 39 -23.51 -8.80 -28.46
N GLY A 40 -22.41 -9.41 -27.94
CA GLY A 40 -22.06 -10.80 -27.62
C GLY A 40 -20.83 -11.24 -28.43
N PHE A 41 -19.69 -11.55 -27.79
CA PHE A 41 -18.66 -12.50 -28.30
C PHE A 41 -17.74 -12.99 -27.15
N ARG A 42 -17.62 -14.32 -27.05
CA ARG A 42 -16.69 -15.09 -26.19
C ARG A 42 -15.42 -15.42 -26.96
N VAL A 43 -14.31 -15.57 -26.24
CA VAL A 43 -12.97 -16.01 -26.70
C VAL A 43 -12.92 -17.55 -26.85
N PRO A 44 -12.29 -18.12 -27.89
CA PRO A 44 -11.95 -19.55 -27.94
C PRO A 44 -10.50 -19.84 -27.52
N ASP A 45 -10.36 -20.94 -26.77
CA ASP A 45 -9.15 -21.64 -26.33
C ASP A 45 -8.78 -22.72 -27.38
N THR A 46 -7.50 -22.83 -27.76
CA THR A 46 -7.00 -23.96 -28.57
C THR A 46 -5.56 -24.32 -28.21
N ARG A 47 -5.40 -25.51 -27.62
CA ARG A 47 -4.15 -26.29 -27.57
C ARG A 47 -4.10 -27.25 -28.77
N PHE A 48 -2.93 -27.43 -29.40
CA PHE A 48 -2.69 -28.48 -30.39
C PHE A 48 -1.36 -29.25 -30.12
N PRO A 49 -1.26 -30.54 -30.52
CA PRO A 49 -0.23 -31.49 -30.07
C PRO A 49 0.91 -31.75 -31.06
N GLU A 50 1.99 -32.37 -30.55
CA GLU A 50 3.23 -32.77 -31.23
C GLU A 50 3.06 -33.91 -32.27
N LEU A 51 3.84 -33.87 -33.35
CA LEU A 51 4.08 -35.01 -34.24
C LEU A 51 5.57 -35.13 -34.61
N ASN A 52 6.10 -36.34 -34.40
CA ASN A 52 7.46 -36.80 -34.62
C ASN A 52 7.63 -37.30 -36.07
N ILE A 53 8.75 -37.00 -36.74
CA ILE A 53 9.07 -37.55 -38.07
C ILE A 53 10.50 -38.12 -38.08
N PHE A 54 10.62 -39.42 -38.36
CA PHE A 54 11.86 -40.11 -38.77
C PHE A 54 11.85 -40.29 -40.29
N SER A 55 13.01 -40.17 -40.95
CA SER A 55 13.21 -40.67 -42.33
C SER A 55 14.69 -41.00 -42.62
N PHE A 56 14.91 -42.20 -43.17
CA PHE A 56 16.16 -42.68 -43.81
C PHE A 56 16.11 -42.40 -45.33
N GLY A 57 17.29 -42.26 -45.96
CA GLY A 57 17.49 -41.84 -47.36
C GLY A 57 17.36 -42.91 -48.48
N PRO A 58 17.99 -42.73 -49.67
CA PRO A 58 17.25 -42.48 -50.92
C PRO A 58 17.55 -43.46 -52.08
N GLN A 59 16.65 -43.58 -53.06
CA GLN A 59 17.00 -43.98 -54.44
C GLN A 59 15.94 -43.62 -55.52
N ALA A 60 16.47 -43.20 -56.68
CA ALA A 60 15.93 -43.29 -58.06
C ALA A 60 15.03 -42.17 -58.67
N SER A 61 15.65 -41.47 -59.64
CA SER A 61 15.14 -40.80 -60.86
C SER A 61 13.62 -40.61 -61.04
N GLY A 62 13.14 -39.37 -60.90
CA GLY A 62 11.81 -38.93 -61.33
C GLY A 62 11.87 -37.57 -62.05
N GLU A 63 10.91 -37.29 -62.94
CA GLU A 63 10.76 -35.97 -63.58
C GLU A 63 10.33 -34.93 -62.53
N PHE A 64 11.04 -33.79 -62.51
CA PHE A 64 10.82 -32.69 -61.57
C PHE A 64 9.99 -31.58 -62.24
N ILE A 65 8.91 -31.14 -61.59
CA ILE A 65 8.05 -30.05 -62.04
C ILE A 65 7.99 -28.98 -60.95
N GLU A 66 8.36 -27.75 -61.26
CA GLU A 66 8.14 -26.60 -60.38
C GLU A 66 6.67 -26.19 -60.40
N ILE A 67 6.02 -26.23 -59.24
CA ILE A 67 4.60 -25.82 -59.11
C ILE A 67 4.51 -24.37 -58.65
N SER A 68 5.37 -24.00 -57.70
CA SER A 68 5.44 -22.67 -57.08
C SER A 68 6.89 -22.41 -56.65
N PRO A 69 7.31 -21.14 -56.48
CA PRO A 69 8.68 -20.82 -56.07
C PRO A 69 9.10 -21.60 -54.83
N GLY A 70 10.17 -22.38 -54.96
CA GLY A 70 10.70 -23.19 -53.87
C GLY A 70 9.88 -24.43 -53.49
N TYR A 71 8.93 -24.87 -54.34
CA TYR A 71 8.25 -26.17 -54.21
C TYR A 71 8.37 -26.96 -55.51
N THR A 72 8.97 -28.14 -55.42
CA THR A 72 9.14 -29.06 -56.56
C THR A 72 8.30 -30.31 -56.37
N LEU A 73 7.53 -30.68 -57.39
CA LEU A 73 6.80 -31.93 -57.43
C LEU A 73 7.61 -32.96 -58.21
N THR A 74 7.75 -34.15 -57.63
CA THR A 74 8.32 -35.32 -58.28
C THR A 74 7.21 -36.33 -58.48
N ARG A 75 6.98 -36.77 -59.73
CA ARG A 75 5.96 -37.77 -60.05
C ARG A 75 6.62 -39.03 -60.59
N SER A 76 6.46 -40.14 -59.86
CA SER A 76 6.79 -41.48 -60.34
C SER A 76 5.51 -42.22 -60.76
N LYS A 77 5.67 -43.39 -61.39
CA LYS A 77 4.53 -44.21 -61.86
C LYS A 77 3.58 -44.61 -60.72
N GLU A 78 4.06 -44.63 -59.47
CA GLU A 78 3.32 -45.12 -58.32
C GLU A 78 3.04 -44.02 -57.28
N HIS A 79 3.85 -42.96 -57.17
CA HIS A 79 3.70 -41.92 -56.14
C HIS A 79 3.88 -40.48 -56.67
N LEU A 80 3.20 -39.54 -56.02
CA LEU A 80 3.43 -38.09 -56.15
C LEU A 80 4.02 -37.57 -54.82
N SER A 81 5.16 -36.90 -54.88
CA SER A 81 5.77 -36.23 -53.73
C SER A 81 6.07 -34.77 -54.02
N VAL A 82 5.71 -33.88 -53.09
CA VAL A 82 6.08 -32.46 -53.14
C VAL A 82 7.22 -32.24 -52.16
N THR A 83 8.35 -31.74 -52.65
CA THR A 83 9.51 -31.37 -51.85
C THR A 83 9.62 -29.84 -51.79
N LEU A 84 9.91 -29.32 -50.60
CA LEU A 84 10.27 -27.92 -50.39
C LEU A 84 11.75 -27.75 -50.79
N GLY A 85 12.09 -26.68 -51.51
CA GLY A 85 13.43 -26.39 -52.00
C GLY A 85 14.45 -26.30 -50.86
N GLU A 86 15.67 -26.78 -51.12
CA GLU A 86 16.75 -26.84 -50.11
C GLU A 86 17.17 -25.46 -49.61
N GLU A 87 16.86 -24.40 -50.37
CA GLU A 87 17.09 -22.99 -50.03
C GLU A 87 16.29 -22.48 -48.81
N PHE A 88 15.27 -23.21 -48.35
CA PHE A 88 14.63 -22.92 -47.05
C PHE A 88 15.38 -23.50 -45.84
N PHE A 89 16.28 -24.46 -46.09
CA PHE A 89 17.01 -25.19 -45.05
C PHE A 89 18.51 -24.85 -45.02
N GLU A 90 18.99 -23.96 -45.90
CA GLU A 90 20.31 -23.36 -45.79
C GLU A 90 20.42 -22.50 -44.53
N LYS A 91 20.71 -23.17 -43.42
CA LYS A 91 21.28 -22.54 -42.24
C LYS A 91 22.70 -22.12 -42.63
N LYS A 92 22.87 -20.85 -43.01
CA LYS A 92 24.19 -20.21 -43.18
C LYS A 92 25.02 -20.42 -41.91
N ASN A 93 25.88 -21.43 -41.93
CA ASN A 93 26.93 -21.58 -40.94
C ASN A 93 28.10 -20.68 -41.38
N ALA A 94 28.32 -19.63 -40.60
CA ALA A 94 29.52 -18.80 -40.49
C ALA A 94 30.16 -18.27 -41.79
N THR A 95 29.89 -17.00 -42.09
CA THR A 95 30.89 -16.09 -42.64
C THR A 95 30.75 -14.77 -41.87
N GLU A 96 31.80 -14.40 -41.16
CA GLU A 96 31.87 -13.19 -40.34
C GLU A 96 31.68 -11.95 -41.22
N GLU A 97 30.51 -11.30 -41.10
CA GLU A 97 30.36 -9.87 -41.37
C GLU A 97 29.90 -9.19 -40.05
N PRO A 98 30.62 -8.18 -39.53
CA PRO A 98 30.33 -7.55 -38.23
C PRO A 98 29.11 -6.62 -38.26
N MET A 99 28.37 -6.56 -39.38
CA MET A 99 27.36 -5.53 -39.62
C MET A 99 25.98 -5.85 -39.04
N VAL A 100 25.69 -7.12 -38.70
CA VAL A 100 24.38 -7.56 -38.20
C VAL A 100 24.30 -7.63 -36.66
N SER A 101 25.43 -7.72 -35.94
CA SER A 101 25.42 -7.72 -34.47
C SER A 101 25.08 -6.33 -33.92
N HIS A 102 25.69 -5.28 -34.48
CA HIS A 102 25.52 -3.89 -34.02
C HIS A 102 24.05 -3.43 -34.01
N PHE A 103 23.26 -3.73 -35.05
CA PHE A 103 21.84 -3.37 -35.08
C PHE A 103 20.99 -4.12 -34.03
N ARG A 104 21.39 -5.33 -33.67
CA ARG A 104 20.67 -6.14 -32.70
C ARG A 104 21.00 -5.67 -31.28
N GLU A 105 22.26 -5.35 -31.02
CA GLU A 105 22.70 -4.67 -29.80
C GLU A 105 22.03 -3.30 -29.64
N ASP A 106 21.98 -2.45 -30.67
CA ASP A 106 21.37 -1.11 -30.60
C ASP A 106 19.86 -1.18 -30.25
N VAL A 107 19.14 -2.12 -30.85
CA VAL A 107 17.71 -2.33 -30.54
C VAL A 107 17.52 -2.88 -29.12
N ILE A 108 18.44 -3.72 -28.64
CA ILE A 108 18.41 -4.21 -27.26
C ILE A 108 18.66 -3.04 -26.30
N THR A 109 19.64 -2.18 -26.56
CA THR A 109 19.94 -1.03 -25.71
C THR A 109 18.79 -0.02 -25.66
N ASP A 110 18.13 0.25 -26.79
CA ASP A 110 16.95 1.13 -26.83
C ASP A 110 15.78 0.58 -25.99
N LEU A 111 15.57 -0.75 -26.04
CA LEU A 111 14.54 -1.41 -25.24
C LEU A 111 14.90 -1.44 -23.75
N GLU A 112 16.16 -1.65 -23.42
CA GLU A 112 16.67 -1.56 -22.04
C GLU A 112 16.52 -0.14 -21.49
N GLU A 113 16.81 0.88 -22.28
CA GLU A 113 16.60 2.29 -21.93
C GLU A 113 15.11 2.59 -21.74
N GLN A 114 14.23 2.14 -22.63
CA GLN A 114 12.78 2.29 -22.45
C GLN A 114 12.26 1.59 -21.19
N ILE A 115 12.74 0.39 -20.90
CA ILE A 115 12.37 -0.34 -19.68
C ILE A 115 12.85 0.43 -18.45
N ALA A 116 14.07 0.99 -18.48
CA ALA A 116 14.61 1.80 -17.40
C ALA A 116 13.80 3.08 -17.19
N GLU A 117 13.46 3.79 -18.27
CA GLU A 117 12.71 5.05 -18.24
C GLU A 117 11.27 4.83 -17.74
N LEU A 118 10.60 3.76 -18.21
CA LEU A 118 9.28 3.35 -17.72
C LEU A 118 9.31 2.96 -16.25
N THR A 119 10.37 2.27 -15.82
CA THR A 119 10.57 1.89 -14.42
C THR A 119 10.75 3.13 -13.55
N ASP A 120 11.57 4.10 -13.96
CA ASP A 120 11.75 5.35 -13.22
C ASP A 120 10.45 6.16 -13.14
N MET A 121 9.68 6.26 -14.24
CA MET A 121 8.36 6.92 -14.20
C MET A 121 7.37 6.21 -13.28
N MET A 122 7.34 4.87 -13.28
CA MET A 122 6.47 4.11 -12.38
C MET A 122 6.88 4.25 -10.92
N GLU A 123 8.17 4.26 -10.63
CA GLU A 123 8.69 4.50 -9.28
C GLU A 123 8.42 5.93 -8.83
N GLN A 124 8.58 6.91 -9.72
CA GLN A 124 8.25 8.30 -9.46
C GLN A 124 6.77 8.47 -9.14
N LEU A 125 5.88 7.86 -9.94
CA LEU A 125 4.44 7.88 -9.68
C LEU A 125 4.08 7.23 -8.34
N ARG A 126 4.78 6.14 -7.95
CA ARG A 126 4.61 5.54 -6.63
C ARG A 126 5.05 6.47 -5.50
N ARG A 127 6.21 7.12 -5.64
CA ARG A 127 6.72 8.11 -4.67
C ARG A 127 5.72 9.26 -4.52
N ASP A 128 5.22 9.80 -5.62
CA ASP A 128 4.27 10.91 -5.63
C ASP A 128 2.91 10.52 -5.03
N HIS A 129 2.41 9.32 -5.36
CA HIS A 129 1.17 8.79 -4.78
C HIS A 129 1.33 8.60 -3.26
N GLN A 130 2.43 8.02 -2.81
CA GLN A 130 2.72 7.84 -1.39
C GLN A 130 2.87 9.17 -0.66
N ALA A 131 3.56 10.16 -1.25
CA ALA A 131 3.70 11.49 -0.68
C ALA A 131 2.35 12.22 -0.57
N SER A 132 1.48 12.09 -1.56
CA SER A 132 0.12 12.63 -1.54
C SER A 132 -0.72 12.00 -0.42
N LEU A 133 -0.67 10.69 -0.25
CA LEU A 133 -1.35 10.00 0.86
C LEU A 133 -0.85 10.48 2.23
N CYS A 134 0.48 10.57 2.43
CA CYS A 134 1.05 11.10 3.65
C CYS A 134 0.62 12.55 3.92
N SER A 135 0.51 13.38 2.88
CA SER A 135 0.02 14.76 3.00
C SER A 135 -1.44 14.79 3.44
N VAL A 136 -2.29 13.92 2.91
CA VAL A 136 -3.71 13.86 3.28
C VAL A 136 -3.87 13.36 4.72
N ASP A 137 -3.14 12.32 5.13
CA ASP A 137 -3.17 11.81 6.49
C ASP A 137 -2.73 12.86 7.51
N LEU A 138 -1.68 13.63 7.19
CA LEU A 138 -1.24 14.74 8.03
C LEU A 138 -2.31 15.83 8.13
N CYS A 139 -2.99 16.15 7.02
CA CYS A 139 -4.09 17.11 7.00
C CYS A 139 -5.28 16.64 7.86
N ILE A 140 -5.65 15.36 7.77
CA ILE A 140 -6.72 14.76 8.58
C ILE A 140 -6.35 14.83 10.07
N ASP A 141 -5.12 14.44 10.43
CA ASP A 141 -4.67 14.45 11.82
C ASP A 141 -4.62 15.87 12.41
N VAL A 142 -4.14 16.86 11.65
CA VAL A 142 -4.18 18.28 12.04
C VAL A 142 -5.61 18.76 12.22
N LEU A 143 -6.52 18.40 11.31
CA LEU A 143 -7.94 18.79 11.39
C LEU A 143 -8.62 18.18 12.62
N VAL A 144 -8.41 16.88 12.88
CA VAL A 144 -8.99 16.20 14.05
C VAL A 144 -8.47 16.80 15.35
N ARG A 145 -7.15 17.05 15.45
CA ARG A 145 -6.55 17.70 16.62
C ARG A 145 -7.11 19.10 16.84
N TRP A 146 -7.30 19.87 15.77
CA TRP A 146 -7.89 21.20 15.85
C TRP A 146 -9.35 21.15 16.33
N SER A 147 -10.18 20.31 15.71
CA SER A 147 -11.59 20.15 16.09
C SER A 147 -11.76 19.65 17.53
N HIS A 148 -10.92 18.72 17.98
CA HIS A 148 -10.92 18.25 19.37
C HIS A 148 -10.59 19.39 20.35
N ARG A 149 -9.58 20.20 20.02
CA ARG A 149 -9.19 21.35 20.83
C ARG A 149 -10.31 22.40 20.91
N GLU A 150 -10.89 22.76 19.78
CA GLU A 150 -11.97 23.76 19.71
C GLU A 150 -13.21 23.31 20.52
N LEU A 151 -13.60 22.04 20.38
CA LEU A 151 -14.70 21.46 21.15
C LEU A 151 -14.43 21.50 22.66
N GLN A 152 -13.20 21.16 23.07
CA GLN A 152 -12.81 21.17 24.48
C GLN A 152 -12.81 22.60 25.05
N GLU A 153 -12.35 23.59 24.28
CA GLU A 153 -12.36 25.00 24.67
C GLU A 153 -13.80 25.52 24.80
N ALA A 154 -14.68 25.21 23.84
CA ALA A 154 -16.10 25.57 23.90
C ALA A 154 -16.80 24.97 25.12
N HIS A 155 -16.60 23.68 25.39
CA HIS A 155 -17.18 23.00 26.56
C HIS A 155 -16.68 23.62 27.88
N CYS A 156 -15.39 23.95 27.99
CA CYS A 156 -14.86 24.64 29.16
C CYS A 156 -15.47 26.04 29.34
N ALA A 157 -15.65 26.79 28.24
CA ALA A 157 -16.26 28.12 28.28
C ALA A 157 -17.73 28.06 28.71
N GLU A 158 -18.50 27.10 28.20
CA GLU A 158 -19.91 26.90 28.57
C GLU A 158 -20.06 26.55 30.05
N LEU A 159 -19.27 25.59 30.55
CA LEU A 159 -19.28 25.23 31.97
C LEU A 159 -18.92 26.42 32.87
N GLN A 160 -17.95 27.24 32.45
CA GLN A 160 -17.58 28.44 33.20
C GLN A 160 -18.70 29.49 33.17
N ALA A 161 -19.33 29.71 32.02
CA ALA A 161 -20.45 30.63 31.89
C ALA A 161 -21.64 30.22 32.76
N LEU A 162 -22.01 28.93 32.74
CA LEU A 162 -23.05 28.36 33.58
C LEU A 162 -22.72 28.51 35.06
N GLN A 163 -21.48 28.23 35.46
CA GLN A 163 -21.05 28.41 36.84
C GLN A 163 -21.17 29.88 37.30
N VAL A 164 -20.76 30.82 36.45
CA VAL A 164 -20.88 32.27 36.74
C VAL A 164 -22.34 32.68 36.84
N GLN A 165 -23.21 32.20 35.94
CA GLN A 165 -24.64 32.47 35.97
C GLN A 165 -25.29 31.95 37.26
N TYR A 166 -25.04 30.68 37.62
CA TYR A 166 -25.59 30.10 38.84
C TYR A 166 -25.15 30.86 40.11
N LYS A 167 -23.87 31.24 40.19
CA LYS A 167 -23.36 32.09 41.29
C LYS A 167 -24.05 33.46 41.32
N LYS A 168 -24.31 34.06 40.16
CA LYS A 168 -25.00 35.35 40.07
C LYS A 168 -26.45 35.23 40.54
N GLU A 169 -27.19 34.24 40.05
CA GLU A 169 -28.59 33.99 40.41
C GLU A 169 -28.74 33.72 41.92
N LEU A 170 -27.86 32.90 42.50
CA LEU A 170 -27.82 32.65 43.94
C LEU A 170 -27.59 33.94 44.74
N ARG A 171 -26.66 34.80 44.32
CA ARG A 171 -26.39 36.08 44.99
C ARG A 171 -27.59 37.03 44.90
N THR A 172 -28.27 37.09 43.75
CA THR A 172 -29.46 37.91 43.59
C THR A 172 -30.62 37.42 44.44
N GLU A 173 -30.85 36.10 44.50
CA GLU A 173 -31.90 35.52 45.33
C GLU A 173 -31.59 35.73 46.82
N ARG A 174 -30.33 35.55 47.24
CA ARG A 174 -29.89 35.83 48.61
C ARG A 174 -30.11 37.29 49.00
N ALA A 175 -29.77 38.24 48.14
CA ALA A 175 -30.00 39.67 48.38
C ALA A 175 -31.50 39.98 48.49
N SER A 176 -32.33 39.42 47.60
CA SER A 176 -33.80 39.54 47.63
C SER A 176 -34.40 38.96 48.91
N ALA A 177 -33.93 37.80 49.37
CA ALA A 177 -34.36 37.19 50.62
C ALA A 177 -33.93 38.02 51.85
N GLN A 178 -32.73 38.59 51.81
CA GLN A 178 -32.20 39.43 52.90
C GLN A 178 -32.95 40.76 53.03
N GLU A 179 -33.30 41.40 51.91
CA GLU A 179 -34.16 42.59 51.88
C GLU A 179 -35.52 42.30 52.54
N LYS A 180 -36.12 41.14 52.23
CA LYS A 180 -37.39 40.70 52.83
C LYS A 180 -37.30 40.38 54.32
N MET A 181 -36.13 39.96 54.81
CA MET A 181 -35.91 39.64 56.22
C MET A 181 -35.71 40.89 57.10
N GLY A 182 -35.52 42.08 56.52
CA GLY A 182 -35.41 43.34 57.25
C GLY A 182 -34.34 43.35 58.36
N MET A 183 -33.27 42.57 58.21
CA MET A 183 -32.22 42.46 59.22
C MET A 183 -31.20 43.60 59.09
N ASP A 184 -31.33 44.63 59.92
CA ASP A 184 -30.34 45.73 60.07
C ASP A 184 -29.08 45.30 60.84
N SER A 185 -29.01 44.06 61.34
CA SER A 185 -27.85 43.56 62.07
C SER A 185 -26.86 42.89 61.12
N LEU A 186 -25.71 43.52 60.90
CA LEU A 186 -24.63 43.03 60.02
C LEU A 186 -23.91 41.78 60.54
N ILE A 187 -23.94 41.53 61.86
CA ILE A 187 -23.12 40.50 62.52
C ILE A 187 -23.46 39.07 62.05
N PRO A 188 -24.74 38.64 61.94
CA PRO A 188 -25.09 37.32 61.42
C PRO A 188 -24.76 37.14 59.93
N VAL A 189 -24.81 38.23 59.15
CA VAL A 189 -24.56 38.21 57.69
C VAL A 189 -23.07 38.00 57.41
N VAL A 190 -22.20 38.76 58.10
CA VAL A 190 -20.74 38.66 57.97
C VAL A 190 -20.24 37.27 58.40
N PHE A 191 -20.85 36.66 59.43
CA PHE A 191 -20.51 35.29 59.83
C PHE A 191 -20.90 34.25 58.76
N MET A 192 -22.09 34.38 58.15
CA MET A 192 -22.51 33.49 57.06
C MET A 192 -21.66 33.62 55.80
N ASP A 193 -21.17 34.84 55.50
CA ASP A 193 -20.22 35.06 54.42
C ASP A 193 -18.86 34.41 54.73
N SER A 194 -18.35 34.57 55.95
CA SER A 194 -17.11 33.92 56.38
C SER A 194 -17.17 32.39 56.28
N VAL A 195 -18.29 31.77 56.63
CA VAL A 195 -18.49 30.31 56.49
C VAL A 195 -18.56 29.92 55.01
N SER A 196 -19.21 30.74 54.18
CA SER A 196 -19.31 30.50 52.74
C SER A 196 -17.94 30.58 52.06
N ASP A 197 -17.13 31.57 52.42
CA ASP A 197 -15.78 31.75 51.91
C ASP A 197 -14.85 30.60 52.32
N GLU A 198 -14.93 30.12 53.56
CA GLU A 198 -14.17 28.95 54.02
C GLU A 198 -14.54 27.68 53.22
N MET A 199 -15.83 27.50 52.92
CA MET A 199 -16.32 26.38 52.11
C MET A 199 -15.90 26.49 50.64
N GLU A 200 -15.93 27.70 50.06
CA GLU A 200 -15.43 27.95 48.70
C GLU A 200 -13.91 27.70 48.63
N GLU A 201 -13.15 28.10 49.64
CA GLU A 201 -11.71 27.84 49.71
C GLU A 201 -11.41 26.33 49.78
N LYS A 202 -12.12 25.58 50.64
CA LYS A 202 -11.98 24.10 50.71
C LYS A 202 -12.35 23.43 49.39
N TRP A 203 -13.41 23.90 48.73
CA TRP A 203 -13.81 23.41 47.42
C TRP A 203 -12.72 23.66 46.36
N LEU A 204 -12.17 24.87 46.32
CA LEU A 204 -11.08 25.24 45.41
C LEU A 204 -9.82 24.42 45.66
N ARG A 205 -9.44 24.20 46.94
CA ARG A 205 -8.32 23.32 47.30
C ARG A 205 -8.57 21.90 46.79
N ARG A 206 -9.74 21.33 47.05
CA ARG A 206 -10.09 19.99 46.60
C ARG A 206 -10.11 19.87 45.08
N GLN A 207 -10.62 20.88 44.39
CA GLN A 207 -10.64 20.94 42.93
C GLN A 207 -9.22 21.02 42.35
N ALA A 208 -8.33 21.80 42.96
CA ALA A 208 -6.93 21.91 42.57
C ALA A 208 -6.17 20.60 42.80
N GLU A 209 -6.35 19.97 43.96
CA GLU A 209 -5.81 18.64 44.27
C GLU A 209 -6.30 17.58 43.27
N TRP A 210 -7.59 17.60 42.94
CA TRP A 210 -8.15 16.64 41.98
C TRP A 210 -7.53 16.82 40.59
N LYS A 211 -7.44 18.07 40.08
CA LYS A 211 -6.76 18.35 38.82
C LYS A 211 -5.29 17.95 38.83
N LYS A 212 -4.60 18.15 39.95
CA LYS A 212 -3.20 17.72 40.11
C LYS A 212 -3.09 16.20 40.08
N SER A 213 -3.92 15.50 40.83
CA SER A 213 -3.99 14.04 40.87
C SER A 213 -4.26 13.45 39.48
N GLU A 214 -5.24 13.99 38.77
CA GLU A 214 -5.62 13.57 37.43
C GLU A 214 -4.47 13.76 36.43
N ARG A 215 -3.73 14.88 36.50
CA ARG A 215 -2.51 15.09 35.69
C ARG A 215 -1.43 14.08 36.02
N THR A 216 -1.14 13.87 37.31
CA THR A 216 -0.09 12.92 37.73
C THR A 216 -0.43 11.48 37.34
N GLU A 217 -1.70 11.10 37.33
CA GLU A 217 -2.15 9.79 36.87
C GLU A 217 -1.93 9.61 35.36
N ARG A 218 -2.28 10.62 34.55
CA ARG A 218 -2.00 10.62 33.11
C ARG A 218 -0.51 10.54 32.81
N GLU A 219 0.31 11.32 33.51
CA GLU A 219 1.77 11.28 33.36
C GLU A 219 2.35 9.92 33.73
N LYS A 220 1.84 9.30 34.81
CA LYS A 220 2.24 7.94 35.21
C LYS A 220 1.88 6.91 34.14
N ALA A 221 0.68 6.99 33.55
CA ALA A 221 0.26 6.07 32.48
C ALA A 221 1.13 6.23 31.22
N LEU A 222 1.42 7.46 30.80
CA LEU A 222 2.33 7.73 29.67
C LEU A 222 3.74 7.23 29.95
N LEU A 223 4.23 7.41 31.18
CA LEU A 223 5.55 6.90 31.58
C LEU A 223 5.59 5.37 31.55
N GLN A 224 4.53 4.70 32.01
CA GLN A 224 4.40 3.24 31.92
C GLN A 224 4.42 2.77 30.46
N GLN A 225 3.63 3.40 29.58
CA GLN A 225 3.62 3.10 28.15
C GLN A 225 5.00 3.29 27.51
N LYS A 226 5.70 4.39 27.85
CA LYS A 226 7.06 4.67 27.37
C LYS A 226 8.05 3.59 27.82
N GLN A 227 7.98 3.19 29.09
CA GLN A 227 8.85 2.14 29.64
C GLN A 227 8.59 0.78 28.99
N GLU A 228 7.33 0.42 28.73
CA GLU A 228 6.98 -0.80 28.01
C GLU A 228 7.52 -0.80 26.59
N LEU A 229 7.38 0.31 25.87
CA LEU A 229 7.90 0.45 24.52
C LEU A 229 9.43 0.34 24.48
N MET A 230 10.11 0.96 25.44
CA MET A 230 11.57 0.88 25.57
C MET A 230 12.03 -0.56 25.82
N LYS A 231 11.35 -1.31 26.70
CA LYS A 231 11.65 -2.73 26.94
C LYS A 231 11.45 -3.59 25.70
N LYS A 232 10.37 -3.34 24.92
CA LYS A 232 10.13 -4.04 23.65
C LYS A 232 11.25 -3.77 22.65
N PHE A 233 11.66 -2.51 22.50
CA PHE A 233 12.75 -2.13 21.61
C PHE A 233 14.08 -2.77 22.01
N GLU A 234 14.41 -2.81 23.31
CA GLU A 234 15.60 -3.50 23.81
C GLU A 234 15.56 -5.00 23.51
N LEU A 235 14.40 -5.64 23.69
CA LEU A 235 14.21 -7.06 23.39
C LEU A 235 14.38 -7.35 21.89
N GLU A 236 13.76 -6.57 21.02
CA GLU A 236 13.91 -6.68 19.56
C GLU A 236 15.36 -6.49 19.13
N ARG A 237 16.05 -5.49 19.69
CA ARG A 237 17.47 -5.26 19.45
C ARG A 237 18.32 -6.47 19.82
N GLU A 238 18.05 -7.08 20.97
CA GLU A 238 18.81 -8.26 21.42
C GLU A 238 18.47 -9.51 20.60
N GLN A 239 17.21 -9.67 20.16
CA GLN A 239 16.83 -10.71 19.22
C GLN A 239 17.52 -10.54 17.87
N LEU A 240 17.53 -9.32 17.31
CA LEU A 240 18.23 -9.02 16.06
C LEU A 240 19.72 -9.35 16.18
N LYS A 241 20.37 -8.95 17.28
CA LYS A 241 21.77 -9.25 17.56
C LYS A 241 22.03 -10.77 17.61
N LYS A 242 21.13 -11.54 18.25
CA LYS A 242 21.22 -13.01 18.29
C LYS A 242 21.04 -13.63 16.90
N SER A 243 20.08 -13.15 16.11
CA SER A 243 19.86 -13.59 14.73
C SER A 243 21.07 -13.29 13.84
N SER A 244 21.66 -12.10 13.95
CA SER A 244 22.89 -11.74 13.25
C SER A 244 24.09 -12.58 13.70
N GLN A 245 24.27 -12.81 15.01
CA GLN A 245 25.36 -13.64 15.52
C GLN A 245 25.22 -15.11 15.08
N SER A 246 24.00 -15.65 15.09
CA SER A 246 23.68 -16.98 14.60
C SER A 246 23.93 -17.11 13.10
N GLY A 247 23.45 -16.13 12.31
CA GLY A 247 23.70 -16.03 10.87
C GLY A 247 25.18 -15.97 10.53
N ASN A 248 25.96 -15.13 11.24
CA ASN A 248 27.41 -15.04 11.08
C ASN A 248 28.11 -16.36 11.45
N SER A 249 27.64 -17.07 12.48
CA SER A 249 28.17 -18.39 12.86
C SER A 249 27.90 -19.44 11.77
N MET A 250 26.69 -19.49 11.21
CA MET A 250 26.37 -20.38 10.09
C MET A 250 27.18 -20.05 8.84
N MET A 251 27.29 -18.77 8.49
CA MET A 251 28.07 -18.31 7.34
C MET A 251 29.56 -18.67 7.50
N ASN A 252 30.14 -18.48 8.68
CA ASN A 252 31.53 -18.88 8.95
C ASN A 252 31.75 -20.40 8.82
N LYS A 253 30.80 -21.22 9.27
CA LYS A 253 30.86 -22.68 9.09
C LYS A 253 30.81 -23.06 7.61
N HIS A 254 29.92 -22.44 6.85
CA HIS A 254 29.83 -22.64 5.40
C HIS A 254 31.14 -22.26 4.70
N SER A 255 31.72 -21.11 5.04
CA SER A 255 33.01 -20.67 4.49
C SER A 255 34.20 -21.53 4.92
N GLN A 256 34.10 -22.26 6.05
CA GLN A 256 35.09 -23.28 6.44
C GLN A 256 34.90 -24.56 5.64
N GLN A 257 33.66 -25.03 5.47
CA GLN A 257 33.32 -26.20 4.67
C GLN A 257 33.75 -26.01 3.21
N GLU A 258 33.47 -24.87 2.58
CA GLU A 258 33.93 -24.58 1.22
C GLU A 258 35.45 -24.54 1.11
N ARG A 259 36.15 -24.06 2.14
CA ARG A 259 37.63 -24.08 2.17
C ARG A 259 38.19 -25.49 2.30
N GLU A 260 37.54 -26.37 3.05
CA GLU A 260 37.92 -27.79 3.14
C GLU A 260 37.65 -28.54 1.83
N VAL A 261 36.53 -28.24 1.15
CA VAL A 261 36.18 -28.84 -0.15
C VAL A 261 37.08 -28.32 -1.28
N ALA A 262 37.50 -27.05 -1.22
CA ALA A 262 38.43 -26.45 -2.17
C ALA A 262 39.92 -26.75 -1.85
N SER A 263 40.21 -27.42 -0.74
CA SER A 263 41.55 -27.91 -0.43
C SER A 263 41.89 -29.10 -1.35
N PRO A 264 43.12 -29.21 -1.87
CA PRO A 264 43.50 -30.26 -2.82
C PRO A 264 43.26 -31.70 -2.33
N GLU A 265 43.09 -31.92 -1.02
CA GLU A 265 42.73 -33.22 -0.44
C GLU A 265 41.28 -33.64 -0.73
N GLY A 266 40.34 -32.70 -0.89
CA GLY A 266 38.94 -32.98 -1.22
C GLY A 266 38.74 -33.43 -2.67
N SER A 267 39.49 -32.85 -3.61
CA SER A 267 39.47 -33.25 -5.02
C SER A 267 40.04 -34.65 -5.27
N ILE A 268 41.00 -35.10 -4.44
CA ILE A 268 41.55 -36.46 -4.54
C ILE A 268 40.48 -37.50 -4.13
N LYS A 269 39.61 -37.18 -3.17
CA LYS A 269 38.57 -38.11 -2.69
C LYS A 269 37.47 -38.35 -3.71
N LEU A 270 37.03 -37.32 -4.43
CA LEU A 270 36.05 -37.45 -5.52
C LEU A 270 36.60 -38.21 -6.72
N HIS A 271 37.91 -38.13 -7.00
CA HIS A 271 38.51 -38.85 -8.12
C HIS A 271 38.66 -40.36 -7.86
N VAL A 272 38.81 -40.76 -6.59
CA VAL A 272 38.86 -42.18 -6.19
C VAL A 272 37.48 -42.85 -6.26
N GLU A 273 36.39 -42.12 -5.95
CA GLU A 273 35.04 -42.69 -5.91
C GLU A 273 34.41 -42.89 -7.30
N VAL A 274 34.80 -42.07 -8.30
CA VAL A 274 34.34 -42.23 -9.70
C VAL A 274 35.00 -43.43 -10.42
N LEU A 275 36.16 -43.89 -9.95
CA LEU A 275 36.85 -45.06 -10.51
C LEU A 275 36.42 -46.39 -9.87
N GLN A 276 35.42 -46.36 -8.97
CA GLN A 276 35.00 -47.51 -8.17
C GLN A 276 33.50 -47.77 -8.28
N PHE A 277 32.96 -47.77 -9.51
CA PHE A 277 31.70 -48.44 -9.81
C PHE A 277 31.88 -49.31 -11.08
N PRO A 278 31.55 -50.61 -11.02
CA PRO A 278 31.76 -51.58 -12.11
C PRO A 278 30.80 -51.42 -13.29
#